data_AF-A0A920NY91-F1
#
_entry.id   AF-A0A920NY91-F1
#
_cell.length_a   1.000
_cell.length_b   1.000
_cell.length_c   1.000
_cell.angle_alpha   90.00
_cell.angle_beta   90.00
_cell.angle_gamma   90.00
#
_symmetry.space_group_name_H-M   'P 1'
#
loop_
_entity.id
_entity.type
_entity.pdbx_description
1 polymer ?
#
loop_
_entity_poly.entity_id
_entity_poly.type
_entity_poly.pdbx_seq_one_letter_code
_entity_poly.pdbx_strand_id
1 'polypeptide(L)'
;MIVIGFSIFLFRSELVDISYPIFMLTITFLTGLYFRFVEENQIAIANLQKEAKLLKERELAGEVQKSLFPDISKFENFIYATNFPARDVSGDYFDVVNVNKNEYFFTLADVSGKGIKAGMYMAKASSIFRTLSNFHFPLEKVFFGVKRTIWRKNLKGNVCYSSIW
;
A
#
# COMPACT_ATOMS: atom_id res chain seq x y z
N MET A 1 -32.31 6.68 -46.27
CA MET A 1 -32.06 5.28 -46.72
C MET A 1 -33.13 4.81 -47.69
N ILE A 2 -34.41 4.75 -47.31
CA ILE A 2 -35.52 4.31 -48.21
C ILE A 2 -35.68 5.21 -49.45
N VAL A 3 -35.65 6.53 -49.29
CA VAL A 3 -35.82 7.49 -50.40
C VAL A 3 -34.66 7.41 -51.41
N ILE A 4 -33.43 7.23 -50.93
CA ILE A 4 -32.23 7.14 -51.79
C ILE A 4 -32.23 5.83 -52.60
N GLY A 5 -32.65 4.72 -51.98
CA GLY A 5 -32.80 3.44 -52.67
C GLY A 5 -33.90 3.47 -53.73
N PHE A 6 -35.02 4.14 -53.46
CA PHE A 6 -36.13 4.27 -54.40
C PHE A 6 -35.79 5.18 -55.60
N SER A 7 -35.01 6.25 -55.37
CA SER A 7 -34.52 7.13 -56.44
C SER A 7 -33.49 6.46 -57.37
N ILE A 8 -32.64 5.57 -56.84
CA ILE A 8 -31.66 4.82 -57.64
C ILE A 8 -32.35 3.71 -58.46
N PHE A 9 -33.37 3.05 -57.89
CA PHE A 9 -34.17 2.03 -58.56
C PHE A 9 -34.91 2.58 -59.78
N LEU A 10 -35.53 3.77 -59.68
CA LEU A 10 -36.21 4.44 -60.79
C LEU A 10 -35.27 4.89 -61.92
N PHE A 11 -33.98 5.08 -61.66
CA PHE A 11 -33.03 5.65 -62.62
C PHE A 11 -32.22 4.60 -63.41
N ARG A 12 -32.05 3.38 -62.88
CA ARG A 12 -31.14 2.37 -63.46
C ARG A 12 -31.71 0.97 -63.67
N SER A 13 -32.95 0.70 -63.25
CA SER A 13 -33.59 -0.63 -63.33
C SER A 13 -32.78 -1.80 -62.72
N GLU A 14 -31.76 -1.50 -61.91
CA GLU A 14 -31.02 -2.48 -61.12
C GLU A 14 -31.49 -2.38 -59.67
N LEU A 15 -31.98 -3.52 -59.14
CA LEU A 15 -32.28 -3.70 -57.72
C LEU A 15 -30.97 -3.67 -56.93
N VAL A 16 -30.62 -2.52 -56.37
CA VAL A 16 -29.61 -2.48 -55.31
C VAL A 16 -30.22 -3.13 -54.08
N ASP A 17 -29.82 -4.37 -53.81
CA ASP A 17 -30.32 -5.15 -52.67
C ASP A 17 -29.96 -4.45 -51.35
N ILE A 18 -30.98 -3.89 -50.69
CA ILE A 18 -30.87 -3.10 -49.46
C ILE A 18 -30.35 -3.94 -48.30
N SER A 19 -30.41 -5.29 -48.40
CA SER A 19 -29.89 -6.19 -47.37
C SER A 19 -28.39 -6.03 -47.14
N TYR A 20 -27.59 -5.88 -48.21
CA TYR A 20 -26.13 -5.85 -48.15
C TYR A 20 -25.55 -4.70 -47.29
N PRO A 21 -25.94 -3.41 -47.47
CA PRO A 21 -25.43 -2.33 -46.63
C PRO A 21 -25.90 -2.42 -45.17
N ILE A 22 -27.07 -3.00 -44.91
CA ILE A 22 -27.57 -3.25 -43.55
C ILE A 22 -26.69 -4.29 -42.86
N PHE A 23 -26.40 -5.41 -43.52
CA PHE A 23 -25.50 -6.42 -42.99
C PHE A 23 -24.10 -5.85 -42.70
N MET A 24 -23.52 -5.10 -43.63
CA MET A 24 -22.21 -4.46 -43.43
C MET A 24 -22.20 -3.48 -42.24
N LEU A 25 -23.27 -2.71 -42.04
CA LEU A 25 -23.40 -1.82 -40.88
C LEU A 25 -23.46 -2.61 -39.58
N THR A 26 -24.27 -3.68 -39.54
CA THR A 26 -24.39 -4.53 -38.34
C THR A 26 -23.08 -5.22 -37.98
N ILE A 27 -22.35 -5.74 -38.97
CA ILE A 27 -21.04 -6.37 -38.77
C ILE A 27 -20.04 -5.34 -38.25
N THR A 28 -20.00 -4.15 -38.83
CA THR A 28 -19.09 -3.08 -38.40
C THR A 28 -19.40 -2.63 -36.97
N PHE A 29 -20.69 -2.50 -36.62
CA PHE A 29 -21.12 -2.14 -35.28
C PHE A 29 -20.80 -3.22 -34.25
N LEU A 30 -21.08 -4.50 -34.55
CA LEU A 30 -20.74 -5.65 -33.70
C LEU A 30 -19.23 -5.77 -33.50
N THR A 31 -18.45 -5.55 -34.55
CA THR A 31 -16.98 -5.58 -34.48
C THR A 31 -16.47 -4.47 -33.55
N GLY A 32 -17.02 -3.26 -33.64
CA GLY A 32 -16.69 -2.16 -32.74
C GLY A 32 -17.04 -2.46 -31.27
N LEU A 33 -18.21 -3.06 -31.03
CA LEU A 33 -18.61 -3.51 -29.69
C LEU A 33 -17.67 -4.59 -29.15
N TYR A 34 -17.29 -5.56 -29.98
CA TYR A 34 -16.36 -6.63 -29.60
C TYR A 34 -14.99 -6.06 -29.20
N PHE A 35 -14.44 -5.13 -29.99
CA PHE A 35 -13.18 -4.49 -29.64
C PHE A 35 -13.24 -3.73 -28.31
N ARG A 36 -14.31 -2.96 -28.07
CA ARG A 36 -14.50 -2.27 -26.79
C ARG A 36 -14.60 -3.24 -25.62
N PHE A 37 -15.37 -4.32 -25.77
CA PHE A 37 -15.50 -5.34 -24.74
C PHE A 37 -14.15 -5.97 -24.38
N VAL A 38 -13.33 -6.28 -25.38
CA VAL A 38 -11.99 -6.83 -25.15
C VAL A 38 -11.09 -5.83 -24.42
N GLU A 39 -11.11 -4.56 -24.80
CA GLU A 39 -10.32 -3.51 -24.16
C GLU A 39 -10.72 -3.30 -22.69
N GLU A 40 -12.03 -3.22 -22.41
CA GLU A 40 -12.55 -3.09 -21.04
C GLU A 40 -12.17 -4.31 -20.18
N ASN A 41 -12.26 -5.51 -20.73
CA ASN A 41 -11.90 -6.74 -20.02
C ASN A 41 -10.39 -6.80 -19.72
N GLN A 42 -9.54 -6.41 -20.68
CA GLN A 42 -8.09 -6.30 -20.47
C GLN A 42 -7.75 -5.31 -19.35
N ILE A 43 -8.39 -4.14 -19.35
CA ILE A 43 -8.21 -3.13 -18.30
C ILE A 43 -8.68 -3.67 -16.94
N ALA A 44 -9.81 -4.37 -16.89
CA ALA A 44 -10.32 -4.98 -15.67
C ALA A 44 -9.33 -6.02 -15.10
N ILE A 45 -8.79 -6.91 -15.94
CA ILE A 45 -7.79 -7.90 -15.54
C ILE A 45 -6.51 -7.20 -15.04
N ALA A 46 -6.02 -6.17 -15.74
CA ALA A 46 -4.84 -5.43 -15.33
C ALA A 46 -5.03 -4.72 -13.98
N ASN A 47 -6.21 -4.15 -13.74
CA ASN A 47 -6.55 -3.52 -12.46
C ASN A 47 -6.59 -4.55 -11.33
N LEU A 48 -7.22 -5.70 -11.54
CA LEU A 48 -7.25 -6.79 -10.55
C LEU A 48 -5.84 -7.30 -10.21
N GLN A 49 -4.98 -7.48 -11.22
CA GLN A 49 -3.58 -7.88 -11.00
C GLN A 49 -2.80 -6.83 -10.21
N LYS A 50 -3.03 -5.54 -10.50
CA LYS A 50 -2.39 -4.43 -9.78
C LYS A 50 -2.83 -4.40 -8.32
N GLU A 51 -4.12 -4.58 -8.04
CA GLU A 51 -4.63 -4.67 -6.67
C GLU A 51 -4.05 -5.87 -5.92
N ALA A 52 -4.03 -7.06 -6.53
CA ALA A 52 -3.45 -8.26 -5.95
C ALA A 52 -1.96 -8.08 -5.62
N LYS A 53 -1.20 -7.44 -6.52
CA LYS A 53 0.22 -7.13 -6.28
C LYS A 53 0.40 -6.16 -5.11
N LEU A 54 -0.40 -5.10 -5.05
CA LEU A 54 -0.35 -4.14 -3.95
C LEU A 54 -0.71 -4.80 -2.61
N LEU A 55 -1.70 -5.69 -2.58
CA LEU A 55 -2.05 -6.45 -1.38
C LEU A 55 -0.88 -7.33 -0.92
N LYS A 56 -0.23 -8.05 -1.85
CA LYS A 56 0.94 -8.88 -1.52
C LYS A 56 2.12 -8.06 -0.98
N GLU A 57 2.39 -6.89 -1.57
CA GLU A 57 3.43 -5.98 -1.06
C GLU A 57 3.10 -5.46 0.35
N ARG A 58 1.81 -5.26 0.66
CA ARG A 58 1.36 -4.86 2.01
C ARG A 58 1.57 -5.96 3.04
N GLU A 59 1.21 -7.19 2.68
CA GLU A 59 1.36 -8.35 3.54
C GLU A 59 2.84 -8.59 3.89
N LEU A 60 3.71 -8.61 2.87
CA LEU A 60 5.16 -8.74 3.06
C LEU A 60 5.73 -7.62 3.94
N ALA A 61 5.29 -6.38 3.75
CA ALA A 61 5.73 -5.28 4.60
C ALA A 61 5.26 -5.45 6.06
N GLY A 62 4.07 -6.01 6.27
CA GLY A 62 3.57 -6.37 7.59
C GLY A 62 4.39 -7.46 8.27
N GLU A 63 4.78 -8.50 7.54
CA GLU A 63 5.67 -9.56 8.04
C GLU A 63 7.05 -9.03 8.41
N VAL A 64 7.65 -8.18 7.57
CA VAL A 64 8.92 -7.52 7.88
C VAL A 64 8.79 -6.65 9.13
N GLN A 65 7.71 -5.87 9.25
CA GLN A 65 7.45 -5.07 10.46
C GLN A 65 7.33 -5.97 11.70
N LYS A 66 6.63 -7.11 11.60
CA LYS A 66 6.52 -8.08 12.70
C LYS A 66 7.86 -8.66 13.12
N SER A 67 8.72 -8.97 12.16
CA SER A 67 10.07 -9.50 12.44
C SER A 67 10.98 -8.51 13.18
N LEU A 68 10.65 -7.21 13.13
CA LEU A 68 11.40 -6.16 13.81
C LEU A 68 10.95 -5.95 15.26
N PHE A 69 9.76 -6.45 15.65
CA PHE A 69 9.33 -6.35 17.04
C PHE A 69 10.25 -7.16 17.96
N PRO A 70 10.60 -6.63 19.14
CA PRO A 70 11.44 -7.35 20.08
C PRO A 70 10.70 -8.56 20.65
N ASP A 71 11.46 -9.60 20.97
CA ASP A 71 10.97 -10.73 21.74
C ASP A 71 10.80 -10.29 23.20
N ILE A 72 9.54 -10.08 23.58
CA ILE A 72 9.14 -9.52 24.87
C ILE A 72 9.21 -10.58 25.98
N SER A 73 9.33 -11.87 25.63
CA SER A 73 9.41 -12.97 26.61
C SER A 73 10.55 -12.78 27.62
N LYS A 74 11.64 -12.12 27.19
CA LYS A 74 12.80 -11.79 28.03
C LYS A 74 12.54 -10.70 29.08
N PHE A 75 11.41 -10.01 28.98
CA PHE A 75 11.03 -8.88 29.84
C PHE A 75 9.68 -9.11 30.54
N GLU A 76 9.12 -10.33 30.52
CA GLU A 76 7.78 -10.66 31.05
C GLU A 76 7.55 -10.24 32.50
N ASN A 77 8.61 -10.09 33.30
CA ASN A 77 8.50 -9.66 34.69
C ASN A 77 8.25 -8.15 34.85
N PHE A 78 8.50 -7.35 33.81
CA PHE A 78 8.49 -5.88 33.88
C PHE A 78 7.69 -5.20 32.77
N ILE A 79 7.56 -5.81 31.58
CA ILE A 79 6.95 -5.19 30.41
C ILE A 79 6.04 -6.19 29.68
N TYR A 80 4.76 -5.82 29.54
CA TYR A 80 3.81 -6.47 28.63
C TYR A 80 3.45 -5.50 27.52
N ALA A 81 3.66 -5.91 26.28
CA ALA A 81 3.24 -5.16 25.11
C ALA A 81 2.64 -6.10 24.07
N THR A 82 1.58 -5.67 23.40
CA THR A 82 1.01 -6.38 22.26
C THR A 82 0.65 -5.35 21.20
N ASN A 83 0.96 -5.67 19.94
CA ASN A 83 0.60 -4.82 18.81
C ASN A 83 -0.43 -5.56 17.96
N PHE A 84 -1.67 -5.08 17.98
CA PHE A 84 -2.72 -5.56 17.10
C PHE A 84 -2.87 -4.59 15.92
N PRO A 85 -2.29 -4.89 14.74
CA PRO A 85 -2.45 -4.03 13.58
C PRO A 85 -3.91 -4.07 13.10
N ALA A 86 -4.49 -2.90 12.81
CA ALA A 86 -5.86 -2.80 12.30
C ALA A 86 -6.01 -3.23 10.82
N ARG A 87 -4.90 -3.39 10.10
CA ARG A 87 -4.78 -3.87 8.70
C ARG A 87 -3.46 -4.66 8.59
N ASP A 88 -2.79 -4.63 7.44
CA ASP A 88 -1.51 -5.34 7.21
C ASP A 88 -0.32 -4.75 8.00
N VAL A 89 -0.37 -3.45 8.32
CA VAL A 89 0.76 -2.69 8.91
C VAL A 89 0.24 -1.75 10.01
N SER A 90 0.88 -1.76 11.18
CA SER A 90 0.52 -0.88 12.30
C SER A 90 1.23 0.46 12.22
N GLY A 91 0.51 1.53 12.60
CA GLY A 91 1.09 2.86 12.84
C GLY A 91 1.71 3.00 14.23
N ASP A 92 1.32 2.11 15.15
CA ASP A 92 1.82 2.05 16.51
C ASP A 92 3.02 1.11 16.57
N TYR A 93 4.05 1.52 17.29
CA TYR A 93 5.28 0.75 17.43
C TYR A 93 5.81 0.90 18.85
N PHE A 94 6.32 -0.21 19.37
CA PHE A 94 7.08 -0.24 20.60
C PHE A 94 8.35 -1.04 20.41
N ASP A 95 9.39 -0.73 21.19
CA ASP A 95 10.61 -1.52 21.26
C ASP A 95 11.26 -1.39 22.63
N VAL A 96 11.99 -2.43 23.02
CA VAL A 96 12.59 -2.60 24.33
C VAL A 96 13.99 -3.13 24.15
N VAL A 97 14.97 -2.43 24.71
CA VAL A 97 16.38 -2.81 24.68
C VAL A 97 16.97 -2.73 26.08
N ASN A 98 17.73 -3.77 26.45
CA ASN A 98 18.56 -3.76 27.63
C ASN A 98 19.87 -3.03 27.29
N VAL A 99 20.18 -1.98 28.05
CA VAL A 99 21.40 -1.19 27.87
C VAL A 99 22.46 -1.62 28.87
N ASN A 100 22.07 -1.88 30.12
CA ASN A 100 22.96 -2.37 31.17
C ASN A 100 22.25 -3.44 32.02
N LYS A 101 22.97 -4.06 32.97
CA LYS A 101 22.41 -5.08 33.89
C LYS A 101 21.09 -4.67 34.57
N ASN A 102 20.90 -3.38 34.83
CA ASN A 102 19.68 -2.85 35.45
C ASN A 102 18.99 -1.74 34.64
N GLU A 103 19.52 -1.31 33.49
CA GLU A 103 18.89 -0.22 32.73
C GLU A 103 18.22 -0.73 31.47
N TYR A 104 16.94 -0.41 31.34
CA TYR A 104 16.11 -0.76 30.19
C TYR A 104 15.59 0.50 29.53
N PHE A 105 15.77 0.61 28.22
CA PHE A 105 15.14 1.66 27.44
C PHE A 105 13.96 1.07 26.69
N PHE A 106 12.83 1.75 26.78
CA PHE A 106 11.69 1.46 25.94
C PHE A 106 11.29 2.69 25.13
N THR A 107 10.74 2.43 23.95
CA THR A 107 10.16 3.45 23.10
C THR A 107 8.75 3.06 22.73
N LEU A 108 7.85 4.04 22.72
CA LEU A 108 6.51 3.94 22.19
C LEU A 108 6.29 5.08 21.22
N ALA A 109 5.82 4.75 20.03
CA ALA A 109 5.71 5.69 18.94
C ALA A 109 4.39 5.49 18.21
N ASP A 110 3.67 6.59 18.03
CA ASP A 110 2.49 6.69 17.18
C ASP A 110 2.82 7.63 16.01
N VAL A 111 2.84 7.09 14.80
CA VAL A 111 3.06 7.89 13.59
C VAL A 111 1.73 8.17 12.91
N SER A 112 1.47 9.46 12.68
CA SER A 112 0.33 9.87 11.87
C SER A 112 0.46 9.35 10.43
N GLY A 113 -0.39 8.39 10.11
CA GLY A 113 -0.47 7.72 8.81
C GLY A 113 -0.88 6.27 8.98
N LYS A 114 -1.64 5.72 8.03
CA LYS A 114 -2.06 4.30 8.05
C LYS A 114 -1.50 3.58 6.82
N GLY A 115 -1.02 2.35 7.00
CA GLY A 115 -0.52 1.49 5.92
C GLY A 115 1.01 1.41 5.81
N ILE A 116 1.51 0.87 4.68
CA ILE A 116 2.93 0.49 4.48
C ILE A 116 3.92 1.61 4.78
N LYS A 117 3.63 2.83 4.31
CA LYS A 117 4.55 3.97 4.47
C LYS A 117 4.85 4.22 5.95
N ALA A 118 3.83 4.27 6.80
CA ALA A 118 3.99 4.47 8.25
C ALA A 118 4.85 3.36 8.87
N GLY A 119 4.56 2.10 8.57
CA GLY A 119 5.34 0.96 9.07
C GLY A 119 6.80 0.96 8.63
N MET A 120 7.11 1.35 7.39
CA MET A 120 8.50 1.49 6.93
C MET A 120 9.26 2.57 7.70
N TYR A 121 8.60 3.68 8.07
CA TYR A 121 9.22 4.68 8.92
C TYR A 121 9.48 4.15 10.32
N MET A 122 8.56 3.34 10.86
CA MET A 122 8.75 2.68 12.15
C MET A 122 9.89 1.68 12.13
N ALA A 123 9.97 0.84 11.10
CA ALA A 123 11.10 -0.06 10.90
C ALA A 123 12.45 0.69 10.90
N LYS A 124 12.49 1.85 10.25
CA LYS A 124 13.69 2.68 10.22
C LYS A 124 14.01 3.31 11.58
N ALA A 125 13.01 3.87 12.25
CA ALA A 125 13.16 4.44 13.59
C ALA A 125 13.66 3.38 14.58
N SER A 126 13.11 2.15 14.48
CA SER A 126 13.52 0.98 15.24
C SER A 126 14.99 0.63 15.08
N SER A 127 15.44 0.46 13.83
CA SER A 127 16.84 0.12 13.57
C SER A 127 17.80 1.19 14.10
N ILE A 128 17.44 2.48 13.98
CA ILE A 128 18.26 3.57 14.53
C ILE A 128 18.25 3.56 16.05
N PHE A 129 17.07 3.41 16.67
CA PHE A 129 16.94 3.32 18.12
C PHE A 129 17.83 2.20 18.67
N ARG A 130 17.67 0.99 18.14
CA ARG A 130 18.44 -0.19 18.56
C ARG A 130 19.95 -0.03 18.32
N THR A 131 20.34 0.58 17.19
CA THR A 131 21.76 0.89 16.92
C THR A 131 22.32 1.88 17.94
N LEU A 132 21.64 3.01 18.18
CA LEU A 132 22.12 4.06 19.09
C LEU A 132 22.12 3.59 20.56
N SER A 133 21.13 2.78 20.95
CA SER A 133 21.06 2.17 22.28
C SER A 133 22.19 1.15 22.50
N ASN A 134 22.54 0.35 21.48
CA ASN A 134 23.67 -0.58 21.57
C ASN A 134 25.03 0.13 21.74
N PHE A 135 25.17 1.36 21.24
CA PHE A 135 26.36 2.18 21.46
C PHE A 135 26.38 2.86 22.85
N HIS A 136 25.45 2.52 23.75
CA HIS A 136 25.35 3.07 25.11
C HIS A 136 25.34 4.60 25.14
N PHE A 137 24.73 5.24 24.13
CA PHE A 137 24.57 6.69 24.13
C PHE A 137 23.53 7.12 25.18
N PRO A 138 23.69 8.33 25.77
CA PRO A 138 22.67 8.90 26.65
C PRO A 138 21.31 8.99 25.95
N LEU A 139 20.22 8.78 26.71
CA LEU A 139 18.85 8.74 26.18
C LEU A 139 18.49 10.00 25.37
N GLU A 140 18.98 11.18 25.76
CA GLU A 140 18.76 12.44 25.03
C GLU A 140 19.32 12.41 23.60
N LYS A 141 20.50 11.79 23.43
CA LYS A 141 21.15 11.68 22.12
C LYS A 141 20.45 10.65 21.24
N VAL A 142 20.01 9.53 21.84
CA VAL A 142 19.18 8.52 21.19
C VAL A 142 17.86 9.14 20.72
N PHE A 143 17.17 9.85 21.62
CA PHE A 143 15.94 10.57 21.35
C PHE A 143 16.08 11.55 20.19
N PHE A 144 17.11 12.40 20.25
CA PHE A 144 17.32 13.41 19.23
C PHE A 144 17.68 12.79 17.86
N GLY A 145 18.46 11.70 17.85
CA GLY A 145 18.78 10.95 16.63
C GLY A 145 17.55 10.36 15.94
N VAL A 146 16.67 9.71 16.71
CA VAL A 146 15.45 9.12 16.16
C VAL A 146 14.44 10.21 15.78
N LYS A 147 14.22 11.21 16.65
CA LYS A 147 13.31 12.35 16.40
C LYS A 147 13.68 13.10 15.13
N ARG A 148 14.97 13.38 14.91
CA ARG A 148 15.46 14.04 13.68
C ARG A 148 15.12 13.23 12.43
N THR A 149 15.16 11.91 12.50
CA THR A 149 14.86 11.03 11.35
C THR A 149 13.38 11.08 10.98
N ILE A 150 12.49 11.14 11.97
CA ILE A 150 11.03 11.23 11.76
C ILE A 150 10.64 12.64 11.29
N TRP A 151 11.19 13.69 11.93
CA TRP A 151 10.87 15.09 11.61
C TRP A 151 11.34 15.52 10.22
N ARG A 152 12.48 15.01 9.71
CA ARG A 152 13.01 15.39 8.39
C ARG A 152 12.08 15.06 7.21
N LYS A 153 11.02 14.28 7.44
CA LYS A 153 10.07 13.84 6.40
C LYS A 153 8.62 14.33 6.60
N ASN A 154 8.40 15.40 7.37
CA ASN A 154 7.06 16.04 7.55
C ASN A 154 5.98 15.11 8.13
N LEU A 155 6.35 14.06 8.88
CA LEU A 155 5.39 13.21 9.58
C LEU A 155 5.13 13.79 10.96
N LYS A 156 3.87 14.13 11.25
CA LYS A 156 3.42 14.58 12.57
C LYS A 156 3.20 13.36 13.47
N GLY A 157 4.24 12.70 13.94
CA GLY A 157 4.14 11.57 14.88
C GLY A 157 4.49 11.99 16.31
N ASN A 158 3.79 11.42 17.29
CA ASN A 158 4.14 11.56 18.70
C ASN A 158 5.01 10.37 19.09
N VAL A 159 6.20 10.65 19.63
CA VAL A 159 7.13 9.62 20.04
C VAL A 159 7.52 9.85 21.48
N CYS A 160 7.21 8.87 22.33
CA CYS A 160 7.50 8.87 23.75
C CYS A 160 8.63 7.88 24.05
N TYR A 161 9.57 8.29 24.88
CA TYR A 161 10.68 7.46 25.33
C TYR A 161 10.75 7.58 26.84
N SER A 162 10.96 6.45 27.51
CA SER A 162 11.19 6.45 28.94
C SER A 162 12.18 5.33 29.29
N SER A 163 12.98 5.61 30.31
CA SER A 163 13.96 4.69 30.89
C SER A 163 13.38 4.11 32.18
N ILE A 164 13.47 2.80 32.34
CA ILE A 164 13.16 2.10 33.60
C ILE A 164 14.51 1.70 34.23
N TRP A 165 14.68 2.04 35.51
CA TRP A 165 15.85 1.77 36.36
C TRP A 165 15.74 0.44 37.10
#